data_AF-A0A2S5SZZ9-F1
#
_entry.id   AF-A0A2S5SZZ9-F1
#
_cell.length_a   1.000
_cell.length_b   1.000
_cell.length_c   1.000
_cell.angle_alpha   90.00
_cell.angle_beta   90.00
_cell.angle_gamma   90.00
#
_symmetry.space_group_name_H-M   'P 1'
#
loop_
_entity.id
_entity.type
_entity.pdbx_description
1 polymer ?
#
loop_
_entity_poly.entity_id
_entity_poly.type
_entity_poly.pdbx_seq_one_letter_code
_entity_poly.pdbx_strand_id
1 'polypeptide(L)'
;MDRYDIAILAELQRDARLSNAELAARIGLSPTPCWRRVKWLEEQGYIKGYRAEIDRHKIGLGVLAFVRVDAERNNAQATRELEDAIRALPEVISCHYISGEGTFELQVMATDLEAYSRWAMDMLFKLPNVKDLHTSFSLGEVKAGGALPLGHLLPGHGGR
;
A
#
# COMPACT_ATOMS: atom_id res chain seq x y z
N MET A 1 15.23 -16.70 3.34
CA MET A 1 15.94 -15.42 3.42
C MET A 1 16.98 -15.51 4.52
N ASP A 2 18.18 -15.00 4.28
CA ASP A 2 19.21 -14.84 5.30
C ASP A 2 19.33 -13.39 5.78
N ARG A 3 20.29 -13.12 6.69
CA ARG A 3 20.52 -11.79 7.26
C ARG A 3 20.82 -10.71 6.21
N TYR A 4 21.47 -11.06 5.10
CA TYR A 4 21.82 -10.10 4.05
C TYR A 4 20.59 -9.76 3.21
N ASP A 5 19.72 -10.72 2.95
CA ASP A 5 18.45 -10.47 2.25
C ASP A 5 17.58 -9.49 3.05
N ILE A 6 17.52 -9.68 4.38
CA ILE A 6 16.77 -8.80 5.29
C ILE A 6 17.41 -7.40 5.33
N ALA A 7 18.75 -7.31 5.38
CA ALA A 7 19.46 -6.04 5.35
C ALA A 7 19.24 -5.28 4.03
N ILE A 8 19.22 -5.99 2.89
CA ILE A 8 18.89 -5.41 1.58
C ILE A 8 17.49 -4.80 1.60
N LEU A 9 16.47 -5.54 2.06
CA LEU A 9 15.12 -5.01 2.17
C LEU A 9 15.05 -3.82 3.13
N ALA A 10 15.77 -3.85 4.24
CA ALA A 10 15.79 -2.74 5.20
C ALA A 10 16.38 -1.46 4.59
N GLU A 11 17.49 -1.56 3.85
CA GLU A 11 18.10 -0.41 3.18
C GLU A 11 17.25 0.11 2.02
N LEU A 12 16.72 -0.77 1.17
CA LEU A 12 15.93 -0.36 0.00
C LEU A 12 14.56 0.19 0.36
N GLN A 13 13.94 -0.25 1.48
CA GLN A 13 12.73 0.40 2.00
C GLN A 13 12.99 1.83 2.50
N ARG A 14 14.23 2.13 2.93
CA ARG A 14 14.60 3.47 3.39
C ARG A 14 15.02 4.36 2.23
N ASP A 15 15.83 3.82 1.32
CA ASP A 15 16.34 4.53 0.16
C ASP A 15 16.48 3.58 -1.03
N ALA A 16 15.45 3.57 -1.87
CA ALA A 16 15.42 2.80 -3.11
C ALA A 16 16.38 3.34 -4.19
N ARG A 17 16.96 4.53 -4.02
CA ARG A 17 17.86 5.15 -5.02
C ARG A 17 19.32 4.77 -4.85
N LEU A 18 19.64 3.98 -3.82
CA LEU A 18 21.00 3.49 -3.59
C LEU A 18 21.53 2.77 -4.83
N SER A 19 22.73 3.14 -5.25
CA SER A 19 23.46 2.33 -6.20
C SER A 19 23.80 0.97 -5.56
N ASN A 20 23.94 -0.06 -6.39
CA ASN A 20 24.34 -1.37 -5.89
C ASN A 20 25.69 -1.34 -5.14
N ALA A 21 26.59 -0.43 -5.49
CA ALA A 21 27.86 -0.26 -4.78
C ALA A 21 27.66 0.30 -3.36
N GLU A 22 26.81 1.32 -3.20
CA GLU A 22 26.49 1.89 -1.89
C GLU A 22 25.74 0.89 -1.01
N LEU A 23 24.75 0.20 -1.58
CA LEU A 23 24.00 -0.84 -0.88
C LEU A 23 24.95 -1.94 -0.38
N ALA A 24 25.81 -2.45 -1.26
CA ALA A 24 26.79 -3.48 -0.92
C ALA A 24 27.72 -3.04 0.23
N ALA A 25 28.21 -1.80 0.18
CA ALA A 25 29.05 -1.22 1.22
C ALA A 25 28.33 -1.15 2.58
N ARG A 26 27.04 -0.72 2.60
CA ARG A 26 26.24 -0.62 3.83
C ARG A 26 25.98 -1.97 4.50
N ILE A 27 25.79 -3.02 3.70
CA ILE A 27 25.48 -4.36 4.21
C ILE A 27 26.71 -5.27 4.36
N GLY A 28 27.91 -4.78 4.06
CA GLY A 28 29.16 -5.54 4.18
C GLY A 28 29.31 -6.67 3.16
N LEU A 29 28.86 -6.45 1.92
CA LEU A 29 29.07 -7.35 0.77
C LEU A 29 29.89 -6.68 -0.33
N SER A 30 30.46 -7.47 -1.23
CA SER A 30 30.96 -6.95 -2.50
C SER A 30 29.79 -6.71 -3.48
N PRO A 31 29.96 -5.83 -4.49
CA PRO A 31 28.87 -5.44 -5.39
C PRO A 31 28.21 -6.61 -6.14
N THR A 32 28.97 -7.59 -6.61
CA THR A 32 28.45 -8.72 -7.41
C THR A 32 27.46 -9.62 -6.62
N PRO A 33 27.80 -10.14 -5.42
CA PRO A 33 26.84 -10.93 -4.64
C PRO A 33 25.66 -10.11 -4.12
N CYS A 34 25.84 -8.80 -3.85
CA CYS A 34 24.74 -7.90 -3.51
C CYS A 34 23.73 -7.82 -4.67
N TRP A 35 24.20 -7.53 -5.88
CA TRP A 35 23.34 -7.41 -7.07
C TRP A 35 22.55 -8.70 -7.33
N ARG A 36 23.20 -9.86 -7.22
CA ARG A 36 22.55 -11.16 -7.42
C ARG A 36 21.42 -11.38 -6.41
N ARG A 37 21.58 -10.94 -5.16
CA ARG A 37 20.54 -11.05 -4.12
C ARG A 37 19.38 -10.09 -4.36
N VAL A 38 19.66 -8.84 -4.72
CA VAL A 38 18.61 -7.87 -5.10
C VAL A 38 17.77 -8.43 -6.25
N LYS A 39 18.42 -8.89 -7.32
CA LYS A 39 17.74 -9.49 -8.48
C LYS A 39 16.89 -10.71 -8.08
N TRP A 40 17.42 -11.58 -7.22
CA TRP A 40 16.64 -12.72 -6.71
C TRP A 40 15.42 -12.27 -5.88
N LEU A 41 15.57 -11.26 -5.01
CA LEU A 41 14.46 -10.72 -4.22
C LEU A 41 13.36 -10.10 -5.10
N GLU A 42 13.73 -9.47 -6.21
CA GLU A 42 12.81 -8.96 -7.22
C GLU A 42 12.09 -10.09 -7.96
N GLU A 43 12.85 -11.07 -8.48
CA GLU A 43 12.31 -12.22 -9.23
C GLU A 43 11.36 -13.08 -8.40
N GLN A 44 11.63 -13.21 -7.10
CA GLN A 44 10.76 -13.95 -6.17
C GLN A 44 9.59 -13.11 -5.62
N GLY A 45 9.49 -11.83 -5.98
CA GLY A 45 8.37 -10.97 -5.58
C GLY A 45 8.42 -10.47 -4.14
N TYR A 46 9.56 -10.62 -3.43
CA TYR A 46 9.78 -9.94 -2.15
C TYR A 46 9.84 -8.42 -2.36
N ILE A 47 10.50 -7.99 -3.42
CA ILE A 47 10.49 -6.60 -3.89
C ILE A 47 9.45 -6.51 -5.01
N LYS A 48 8.31 -5.88 -4.71
CA LYS A 48 7.22 -5.70 -5.69
C LYS A 48 7.44 -4.53 -6.65
N GLY A 49 8.39 -3.65 -6.34
CA GLY A 49 8.75 -2.49 -7.15
C GLY A 49 9.32 -1.35 -6.33
N TYR A 50 9.77 -0.31 -7.03
CA TYR A 50 10.34 0.91 -6.46
C TYR A 50 9.49 2.10 -6.85
N ARG A 51 9.11 2.93 -5.86
CA ARG A 51 8.24 4.10 -6.06
C ARG A 51 8.80 5.29 -5.31
N ALA A 52 8.57 6.48 -5.85
CA ALA A 52 8.85 7.72 -5.14
C ALA A 52 7.74 7.99 -4.11
N GLU A 53 8.13 8.44 -2.93
CA GLU A 53 7.19 8.99 -1.96
C GLU A 53 6.93 10.45 -2.30
N ILE A 54 5.66 10.78 -2.58
CA ILE A 54 5.24 12.10 -3.04
C ILE A 54 4.46 12.78 -1.93
N ASP A 55 4.86 14.01 -1.60
CA ASP A 55 4.12 14.87 -0.69
C ASP A 55 2.78 15.26 -1.32
N ARG A 56 1.70 14.60 -0.87
CA ARG A 56 0.35 14.78 -1.40
C ARG A 56 -0.14 16.22 -1.27
N HIS A 57 0.27 16.94 -0.23
CA HIS A 57 -0.16 18.32 0.00
C HIS A 57 0.47 19.26 -1.02
N LYS A 58 1.75 19.05 -1.37
CA LYS A 58 2.44 19.86 -2.38
C LYS A 58 1.89 19.66 -3.80
N ILE A 59 1.22 18.54 -4.06
CA ILE A 59 0.53 18.28 -5.34
C ILE A 59 -0.97 18.53 -5.28
N GLY A 60 -1.48 19.16 -4.20
CA GLY A 60 -2.87 19.59 -4.09
C GLY A 60 -3.87 18.51 -3.68
N LEU A 61 -3.43 17.33 -3.25
CA LEU A 61 -4.29 16.29 -2.70
C LEU A 61 -4.50 16.51 -1.19
N GLY A 62 -5.38 17.46 -0.86
CA GLY A 62 -5.64 17.88 0.51
C GLY A 62 -6.47 16.90 1.33
N VAL A 63 -7.35 16.14 0.68
CA VAL A 63 -8.33 15.26 1.34
C VAL A 63 -7.91 13.80 1.24
N LEU A 64 -7.92 13.12 2.38
CA LEU A 64 -7.86 11.67 2.50
C LEU A 64 -9.15 11.21 3.20
N ALA A 65 -9.91 10.35 2.53
CA ALA A 65 -11.13 9.74 3.06
C ALA A 65 -10.94 8.24 3.26
N PHE A 66 -11.43 7.74 4.39
CA PHE A 66 -11.62 6.32 4.65
C PHE A 66 -13.07 5.97 4.31
N VAL A 67 -13.26 5.12 3.31
CA VAL A 67 -14.60 4.72 2.85
C VAL A 67 -14.79 3.24 3.16
N ARG A 68 -15.70 2.96 4.08
CA ARG A 68 -16.17 1.61 4.34
C ARG A 68 -17.29 1.27 3.37
N VAL A 69 -17.16 0.14 2.69
CA VAL A 69 -18.12 -0.38 1.73
C VAL A 69 -18.71 -1.67 2.30
N ASP A 70 -20.01 -1.67 2.57
CA ASP A 70 -20.76 -2.90 2.80
C ASP A 70 -21.26 -3.43 1.45
N ALA A 71 -21.00 -4.70 1.20
CA ALA A 71 -21.27 -5.34 -0.07
C ALA A 71 -21.91 -6.70 0.18
N GLU A 72 -22.83 -7.10 -0.70
CA GLU A 72 -23.53 -8.37 -0.54
C GLU A 72 -22.60 -9.55 -0.87
N ARG A 73 -22.19 -10.30 0.17
CA ARG A 73 -21.18 -11.37 0.08
C ARG A 73 -21.71 -12.71 -0.47
N ASN A 74 -22.94 -12.75 -0.96
CA ASN A 74 -23.65 -13.99 -1.25
C ASN A 74 -23.34 -14.53 -2.66
N ASN A 75 -22.57 -13.80 -3.46
CA ASN A 75 -22.24 -14.15 -4.84
C ASN A 75 -20.77 -13.80 -5.17
N ALA A 76 -19.98 -14.83 -5.49
CA ALA A 76 -18.56 -14.69 -5.83
C ALA A 76 -18.32 -13.93 -7.14
N GLN A 77 -19.28 -13.90 -8.05
CA GLN A 77 -19.22 -13.10 -9.28
C GLN A 77 -19.44 -11.62 -8.97
N ALA A 78 -20.48 -11.31 -8.19
CA ALA A 78 -20.79 -9.95 -7.74
C ALA A 78 -19.64 -9.30 -6.96
N THR A 79 -18.96 -10.10 -6.13
CA THR A 79 -17.77 -9.63 -5.38
C THR A 79 -16.61 -9.30 -6.32
N ARG A 80 -16.35 -10.13 -7.34
CA ARG A 80 -15.29 -9.87 -8.33
C ARG A 80 -15.54 -8.62 -9.16
N GLU A 81 -16.78 -8.40 -9.59
CA GLU A 81 -17.18 -7.19 -10.31
C GLU A 81 -16.95 -5.92 -9.48
N LEU A 82 -17.26 -5.97 -8.18
CA LEU A 82 -16.96 -4.87 -7.26
C LEU A 82 -15.45 -4.67 -7.07
N GLU A 83 -14.68 -5.74 -6.88
CA GLU A 83 -13.22 -5.65 -6.77
C GLU A 83 -12.58 -5.00 -8.01
N ASP A 84 -12.99 -5.44 -9.20
CA ASP A 84 -12.48 -4.91 -10.46
C ASP A 84 -12.87 -3.45 -10.67
N ALA A 85 -14.11 -3.09 -10.32
CA ALA A 85 -14.57 -1.70 -10.34
C ALA A 85 -13.74 -0.82 -9.39
N ILE A 86 -13.46 -1.28 -8.17
CA ILE A 86 -12.64 -0.53 -7.20
C ILE A 86 -11.19 -0.39 -7.70
N ARG A 87 -10.58 -1.45 -8.25
CA ARG A 87 -9.21 -1.41 -8.79
C ARG A 87 -9.06 -0.41 -9.93
N ALA A 88 -10.13 -0.14 -10.67
CA ALA A 88 -10.12 0.79 -11.79
C ALA A 88 -10.19 2.27 -11.37
N LEU A 89 -10.46 2.56 -10.08
CA LEU A 89 -10.57 3.93 -9.57
C LEU A 89 -9.20 4.46 -9.11
N PRO A 90 -8.57 5.41 -9.84
CA PRO A 90 -7.24 5.91 -9.49
C PRO A 90 -7.21 6.70 -8.18
N GLU A 91 -8.35 7.27 -7.76
CA GLU A 91 -8.49 7.97 -6.48
C GLU A 91 -8.41 6.99 -5.30
N VAL A 92 -8.73 5.71 -5.50
CA VAL A 92 -8.60 4.65 -4.49
C VAL A 92 -7.17 4.15 -4.45
N ILE A 93 -6.39 4.66 -3.50
CA ILE A 93 -4.96 4.33 -3.36
C ILE A 93 -4.70 3.06 -2.53
N SER A 94 -5.68 2.63 -1.74
CA SER A 94 -5.65 1.36 -1.02
C SER A 94 -7.06 0.82 -0.81
N CYS A 95 -7.20 -0.51 -0.80
CA CYS A 95 -8.45 -1.19 -0.49
C CYS A 95 -8.14 -2.52 0.21
N HIS A 96 -8.81 -2.79 1.32
CA HIS A 96 -8.63 -4.01 2.09
C HIS A 96 -9.96 -4.65 2.42
N TYR A 97 -9.99 -5.98 2.41
CA TYR A 97 -11.01 -6.72 3.13
C TYR A 97 -10.83 -6.49 4.62
N ILE A 98 -11.92 -6.14 5.31
CA ILE A 98 -11.91 -5.95 6.77
C ILE A 98 -12.79 -6.98 7.47
N SER A 99 -12.39 -7.34 8.69
CA SER A 99 -13.23 -8.10 9.63
C SER A 99 -14.07 -7.13 10.47
N GLY A 100 -15.31 -7.51 10.81
CA GLY A 100 -16.23 -6.67 11.58
C GLY A 100 -17.37 -6.17 10.71
N GLU A 101 -17.79 -4.93 10.92
CA GLU A 101 -18.83 -4.28 10.12
C GLU A 101 -18.25 -3.78 8.79
N GLY A 102 -18.92 -4.12 7.69
CA GLY A 102 -18.48 -3.81 6.32
C GLY A 102 -17.70 -4.93 5.64
N THR A 103 -17.43 -4.74 4.35
CA THR A 103 -16.69 -5.69 3.52
C THR A 103 -15.33 -5.18 3.10
N PHE A 104 -15.27 -3.92 2.67
CA PHE A 104 -14.03 -3.27 2.29
C PHE A 104 -13.80 -1.97 3.05
N GLU A 105 -12.54 -1.61 3.25
CA GLU A 105 -12.13 -0.27 3.65
C GLU A 105 -11.16 0.30 2.63
N LEU A 106 -11.55 1.42 2.03
CA LEU A 106 -10.84 2.12 0.97
C LEU A 106 -10.16 3.36 1.55
N GLN A 107 -8.96 3.66 1.07
CA GLN A 107 -8.34 4.97 1.23
C GLN A 107 -8.46 5.73 -0.09
N VAL A 108 -9.17 6.86 -0.05
CA VAL A 108 -9.49 7.68 -1.23
C VAL A 108 -8.82 9.05 -1.10
N MET A 109 -8.12 9.47 -2.15
CA MET A 109 -7.51 10.78 -2.24
C MET A 109 -8.35 11.73 -3.10
N ALA A 110 -8.48 12.98 -2.66
CA ALA A 110 -9.13 14.05 -3.43
C ALA A 110 -8.44 15.39 -3.17
N THR A 111 -8.67 16.37 -4.05
CA THR A 111 -8.11 17.71 -3.89
C THR A 111 -8.74 18.46 -2.70
N ASP A 112 -10.06 18.35 -2.58
CA ASP A 112 -10.90 18.99 -1.59
C ASP A 112 -12.22 18.21 -1.40
N LEU A 113 -13.07 18.65 -0.46
CA LEU A 113 -14.34 17.99 -0.15
C LEU A 113 -15.35 18.07 -1.29
N GLU A 114 -15.31 19.11 -2.11
CA GLU A 114 -16.23 19.27 -3.23
C GLU A 114 -15.87 18.30 -4.36
N ALA A 115 -14.59 18.17 -4.67
CA ALA A 115 -14.05 17.18 -5.59
C ALA A 115 -14.38 15.75 -5.14
N TYR A 116 -14.20 15.45 -3.85
CA TYR A 116 -14.61 14.17 -3.29
C TYR A 116 -16.11 13.93 -3.46
N SER A 117 -16.95 14.90 -3.12
CA SER A 117 -18.40 14.75 -3.22
C SER A 117 -18.85 14.46 -4.65
N ARG A 118 -18.29 15.17 -5.65
CA ARG A 118 -18.59 14.91 -7.07
C ARG A 118 -18.15 13.51 -7.48
N TRP A 119 -16.91 13.15 -7.18
CA TRP A 119 -16.37 11.82 -7.48
C TRP A 119 -17.19 10.71 -6.82
N ALA A 120 -17.62 10.89 -5.57
CA ALA A 120 -18.42 9.91 -4.85
C ALA A 120 -19.78 9.69 -5.52
N MET A 121 -20.45 10.77 -5.95
CA MET A 121 -21.70 10.68 -6.71
C MET A 121 -21.53 10.02 -8.08
N ASP A 122 -20.42 10.33 -8.76
CA ASP A 122 -20.20 9.89 -10.13
C ASP A 122 -19.69 8.46 -10.23
N MET A 123 -18.91 8.01 -9.25
CA MET A 123 -18.19 6.75 -9.27
C MET A 123 -18.56 5.84 -8.09
N LEU A 124 -18.37 6.33 -6.85
CA LEU A 124 -18.49 5.50 -5.64
C LEU A 124 -19.91 4.94 -5.42
N PHE A 125 -20.94 5.79 -5.53
CA PHE A 125 -22.34 5.35 -5.38
C PHE A 125 -22.83 4.50 -6.55
N LYS A 126 -22.09 4.44 -7.66
CA LYS A 126 -22.40 3.61 -8.82
C LYS A 126 -21.63 2.28 -8.81
N LEU A 127 -20.84 2.02 -7.76
CA LEU A 127 -20.17 0.73 -7.60
C LEU A 127 -21.21 -0.40 -7.55
N PRO A 128 -20.98 -1.50 -8.27
CA PRO A 128 -21.93 -2.60 -8.31
C PRO A 128 -21.98 -3.34 -6.97
N ASN A 129 -23.15 -3.84 -6.60
CA ASN A 129 -23.33 -4.73 -5.44
C ASN A 129 -22.95 -4.10 -4.08
N VAL A 130 -22.97 -2.77 -4.00
CA VAL A 130 -22.80 -1.99 -2.77
C VAL A 130 -24.15 -1.83 -2.08
N LYS A 131 -24.21 -2.18 -0.80
CA LYS A 131 -25.38 -2.06 0.05
C LYS A 131 -25.36 -0.76 0.85
N ASP A 132 -24.20 -0.41 1.40
CA ASP A 132 -24.04 0.77 2.23
C ASP A 132 -22.61 1.32 2.17
N LEU A 133 -22.47 2.61 2.44
CA LEU A 133 -21.22 3.34 2.40
C LEU A 133 -21.10 4.28 3.60
N HIS A 134 -20.00 4.16 4.33
CA HIS A 134 -19.68 5.07 5.42
C HIS A 134 -18.33 5.74 5.17
N THR A 135 -18.32 7.06 5.09
CA THR A 135 -17.11 7.86 4.86
C THR A 135 -16.65 8.55 6.13
N SER A 136 -15.35 8.50 6.42
CA SER A 136 -14.70 9.29 7.47
C SER A 136 -13.49 10.02 6.89
N PHE A 137 -13.39 11.33 7.13
CA PHE A 137 -12.29 12.13 6.62
C PHE A 137 -11.13 12.18 7.61
N SER A 138 -9.91 12.03 7.11
CA SER A 138 -8.70 12.25 7.90
C SER A 138 -8.57 13.73 8.26
N LEU A 139 -8.52 14.03 9.56
CA LEU A 139 -8.30 15.39 10.08
C LEU A 139 -6.82 15.75 10.21
N GLY A 140 -5.94 14.75 10.13
CA GLY A 140 -4.51 14.91 10.30
C GLY A 140 -3.79 13.58 10.15
N GLU A 141 -2.65 13.61 9.47
CA GLU A 141 -1.82 12.43 9.27
C GLU A 141 -0.68 12.44 10.28
N VAL A 142 -0.66 11.46 11.19
CA VAL A 142 0.43 11.30 12.16
C VAL A 142 1.59 10.53 11.55
N LYS A 143 1.29 9.52 10.72
CA LYS A 143 2.26 8.67 10.02
C LYS A 143 1.57 7.98 8.84
N ALA A 144 2.20 8.00 7.67
CA ALA A 144 1.81 7.23 6.50
C ALA A 144 3.04 6.57 5.86
N GLY A 145 2.83 5.61 4.94
CA GLY A 145 3.88 5.10 4.04
C GLY A 145 5.10 4.43 4.70
N GLY A 146 5.02 4.04 5.98
CA GLY A 146 6.19 3.53 6.71
C GLY A 146 6.73 2.20 6.19
N ALA A 147 8.03 1.99 6.36
CA ALA A 147 8.69 0.71 6.06
C ALA A 147 8.07 -0.46 6.85
N LEU A 148 7.97 -1.62 6.19
CA LEU A 148 7.46 -2.85 6.81
C LEU A 148 8.41 -3.34 7.90
N PRO A 149 7.88 -3.85 9.03
CA PRO A 149 8.70 -4.36 10.12
C PRO A 149 9.36 -5.69 9.72
N LEU A 150 10.69 -5.74 9.69
CA LEU A 150 11.45 -6.95 9.32
C LEU A 150 12.03 -7.72 10.52
N GLY A 151 11.82 -7.24 11.75
CA GLY A 151 12.44 -7.81 12.95
C GLY A 151 12.10 -9.28 13.20
N HIS A 152 10.89 -9.72 12.83
CA HIS A 152 10.43 -11.10 12.95
C HIS A 152 11.19 -12.09 12.03
N LEU A 153 11.93 -11.60 11.03
CA LEU A 153 12.74 -12.43 10.13
C LEU A 153 14.17 -12.64 10.64
N LEU A 154 14.62 -11.86 11.65
CA LEU A 154 15.97 -11.97 12.19
C LEU A 154 16.07 -13.17 13.16
N PRO A 155 17.07 -14.05 13.00
CA PRO A 155 17.27 -15.16 13.92
C PRO A 155 17.56 -14.63 15.33
N GLY A 156 16.72 -15.00 16.30
CA GLY A 156 16.87 -14.62 17.72
C GLY A 156 15.73 -13.80 18.35
N HIS A 157 14.72 -13.38 17.60
CA HIS A 157 13.52 -12.71 18.15
C HIS A 157 12.38 -13.66 18.53
N GLY A 158 12.58 -14.97 18.43
CA GLY A 158 11.69 -15.98 19.00
C GLY A 158 12.09 -16.31 20.43
N GLY A 159 11.64 -15.52 21.41
CA GLY A 159 11.63 -15.93 22.82
C GLY A 159 12.00 -14.88 23.86
N ARG A 160 11.07 -13.97 24.15
CA ARG A 160 10.31 -13.96 25.42
C ARG A 160 9.18 -12.93 25.35
#